data_AF-A0A962AGP5-F1
#
_entry.id   AF-A0A962AGP5-F1
#
_cell.length_a   1.000
_cell.length_b   1.000
_cell.length_c   1.000
_cell.angle_alpha   90.00
_cell.angle_beta   90.00
_cell.angle_gamma   90.00
#
_symmetry.space_group_name_H-M   'P 1'
#
loop_
_entity.id
_entity.type
_entity.pdbx_description
1 polymer ?
#
loop_
_entity_poly.entity_id
_entity_poly.type
_entity_poly.pdbx_seq_one_letter_code
_entity_poly.pdbx_strand_id
1 'polypeptide(L)'
;MIKNAAIFAGVLSAYGLMNLLAAVMTSVALLHIYIYNRHWFMRPSLMVAGLMNLFFQWPLAVYAGYYAEWLPHPFDLALVVHLPVLAALLAAALFPDRALRDTWARLNPGTGDGGLPVRVWAVILGGLGVLVVLFAGVYFAYVPWRCTGLHAMLYEFTNVAIYREISLKMLSHALPRYAYSLLSSALLPVFYMFSALLVAGAIKNGQKSIAALAVFLCMLCLPLLMLVGAKGIAVMVLLQTS
;
A
#
# COMPACT_ATOMS: atom_id res chain seq x y z
N MET A 1 -21.83 -14.06 8.68
CA MET A 1 -21.37 -15.38 8.18
C MET A 1 -21.51 -15.54 6.66
N ILE A 2 -22.64 -15.23 6.02
CA ILE A 2 -22.86 -15.50 4.57
C ILE A 2 -21.96 -14.68 3.63
N LYS A 3 -21.59 -13.43 3.98
CA LYS A 3 -20.74 -12.57 3.12
C LYS A 3 -19.28 -13.02 2.99
N ASN A 4 -18.74 -13.75 3.97
CA ASN A 4 -17.33 -14.19 3.93
C ASN A 4 -17.13 -15.38 2.98
N ALA A 5 -18.11 -16.29 2.92
CA ALA A 5 -18.11 -17.38 1.96
C ALA A 5 -18.16 -16.86 0.51
N ALA A 6 -18.90 -15.77 0.26
CA ALA A 6 -18.99 -15.15 -1.08
C ALA A 6 -17.67 -14.51 -1.54
N ILE A 7 -16.90 -13.87 -0.63
CA ILE A 7 -15.59 -13.29 -0.99
C ILE A 7 -14.61 -14.41 -1.36
N PHE A 8 -14.49 -15.46 -0.55
CA PHE A 8 -13.59 -16.58 -0.84
C PHE A 8 -14.05 -17.40 -2.06
N ALA A 9 -15.35 -17.61 -2.24
CA ALA A 9 -15.90 -18.23 -3.45
C ALA A 9 -15.64 -17.37 -4.69
N GLY A 10 -15.67 -16.04 -4.55
CA GLY A 10 -15.35 -15.09 -5.60
C GLY A 10 -13.90 -15.13 -6.05
N VAL A 11 -12.95 -15.36 -5.14
CA VAL A 11 -11.53 -15.56 -5.48
C VAL A 11 -11.34 -16.86 -6.28
N LEU A 12 -12.10 -17.91 -5.97
CA LEU A 12 -12.05 -19.19 -6.67
C LEU A 12 -12.81 -19.20 -8.02
N SER A 13 -13.56 -18.13 -8.32
CA SER A 13 -14.19 -17.97 -9.65
C SER A 13 -13.14 -17.82 -10.75
N ALA A 14 -13.50 -18.08 -12.01
CA ALA A 14 -12.58 -17.90 -13.15
C ALA A 14 -12.02 -16.46 -13.22
N TYR A 15 -12.84 -15.46 -12.93
CA TYR A 15 -12.42 -14.06 -12.85
C TYR A 15 -11.46 -13.81 -11.68
N GLY A 16 -11.75 -14.36 -10.50
CA GLY A 16 -10.89 -14.25 -9.32
C GLY A 16 -9.52 -14.89 -9.52
N LEU A 17 -9.49 -16.12 -10.05
CA LEU A 17 -8.26 -16.84 -10.34
C LEU A 17 -7.41 -16.11 -11.38
N MET A 18 -8.01 -15.57 -12.43
CA MET A 18 -7.30 -14.77 -13.43
C MET A 18 -6.61 -13.56 -12.80
N ASN A 19 -7.34 -12.76 -12.00
CA ASN A 19 -6.77 -11.57 -11.35
C ASN A 19 -5.70 -11.94 -10.32
N LEU A 20 -5.91 -13.02 -9.56
CA LEU A 20 -4.95 -13.52 -8.58
C LEU A 20 -3.65 -13.97 -9.25
N LEU A 21 -3.74 -14.79 -10.30
CA LEU A 21 -2.58 -15.24 -11.06
C LEU A 21 -1.83 -14.05 -11.67
N ALA A 22 -2.54 -13.11 -12.28
CA ALA A 22 -1.94 -11.91 -12.85
C ALA A 22 -1.24 -11.05 -11.78
N ALA A 23 -1.86 -10.84 -10.62
CA ALA A 23 -1.27 -10.10 -9.50
C ALA A 23 -0.02 -10.81 -8.95
N VAL A 24 -0.07 -12.13 -8.75
CA VAL A 24 1.06 -12.93 -8.26
C VAL A 24 2.21 -12.91 -9.27
N MET A 25 1.95 -13.16 -10.56
CA MET A 25 2.98 -13.16 -11.61
C MET A 25 3.69 -11.80 -11.69
N THR A 26 2.93 -10.71 -11.65
CA THR A 26 3.51 -9.35 -11.68
C THR A 26 4.26 -9.00 -10.40
N SER A 27 3.78 -9.42 -9.22
CA SER A 27 4.54 -9.27 -7.96
C SER A 27 5.85 -10.05 -7.98
N VAL A 28 5.84 -11.30 -8.46
CA VAL A 28 7.05 -12.12 -8.60
C VAL A 28 8.03 -11.48 -9.58
N ALA A 29 7.55 -10.99 -10.72
CA ALA A 29 8.39 -10.30 -11.69
C ALA A 29 9.02 -9.02 -11.12
N LEU A 30 8.21 -8.19 -10.44
CA LEU A 30 8.69 -6.97 -9.78
C LEU A 30 9.70 -7.28 -8.65
N LEU A 31 9.44 -8.33 -7.86
CA LEU A 31 10.36 -8.78 -6.82
C LEU A 31 11.67 -9.31 -7.41
N HIS A 32 11.60 -10.10 -8.48
CA HIS A 32 12.78 -10.57 -9.20
C HIS A 32 13.60 -9.39 -9.76
N ILE A 33 12.94 -8.40 -10.37
CA ILE A 33 13.61 -7.17 -10.82
C ILE A 33 14.24 -6.43 -9.63
N TYR A 34 13.54 -6.35 -8.48
CA TYR A 34 14.06 -5.69 -7.29
C TYR A 34 15.27 -6.42 -6.68
N ILE A 35 15.33 -7.74 -6.75
CA ILE A 35 16.45 -8.51 -6.19
C ILE A 35 17.65 -8.46 -7.12
N TYR A 36 17.45 -8.81 -8.40
CA TYR A 36 18.54 -9.05 -9.35
C TYR A 36 18.88 -7.84 -10.23
N ASN A 37 17.93 -6.92 -10.44
CA ASN A 37 18.06 -5.81 -11.38
C ASN A 37 17.61 -4.47 -10.78
N ARG A 38 18.03 -4.19 -9.53
CA ARG A 38 17.64 -2.97 -8.76
C ARG A 38 17.65 -1.68 -9.57
N HIS A 39 18.67 -1.50 -10.40
CA HIS A 39 18.83 -0.34 -11.26
C HIS A 39 17.60 -0.05 -12.14
N TRP A 40 16.81 -1.07 -12.53
CA TRP A 40 15.61 -0.91 -13.35
C TRP A 40 14.53 -0.08 -12.66
N PHE A 41 14.47 -0.07 -11.32
CA PHE A 41 13.53 0.76 -10.57
C PHE A 41 13.78 2.27 -10.69
N MET A 42 14.88 2.71 -11.31
CA MET A 42 15.04 4.11 -11.71
C MET A 42 14.12 4.53 -12.86
N ARG A 43 13.48 3.57 -13.54
CA ARG A 43 12.46 3.86 -14.56
C ARG A 43 11.16 4.24 -13.87
N PRO A 44 10.62 5.45 -14.10
CA PRO A 44 9.35 5.86 -13.51
C PRO A 44 8.21 4.88 -13.84
N SER A 45 8.22 4.28 -15.03
CA SER A 45 7.23 3.28 -15.45
C SER A 45 7.21 2.04 -14.56
N LEU A 46 8.37 1.55 -14.10
CA LEU A 46 8.44 0.40 -13.19
C LEU A 46 8.03 0.77 -11.76
N MET A 47 8.31 2.00 -11.32
CA MET A 47 7.78 2.50 -10.05
C MET A 47 6.25 2.56 -10.09
N VAL A 48 5.67 3.12 -11.16
CA VAL A 48 4.22 3.15 -11.38
C VAL A 48 3.66 1.73 -11.45
N ALA A 49 4.33 0.80 -12.13
CA ALA A 49 3.92 -0.61 -12.18
C ALA A 49 3.89 -1.24 -10.78
N GLY A 50 4.88 -0.96 -9.93
CA GLY A 50 4.90 -1.41 -8.54
C GLY A 50 3.74 -0.84 -7.72
N LEU A 51 3.45 0.45 -7.85
CA LEU A 51 2.30 1.08 -7.18
C LEU A 51 0.96 0.52 -7.68
N MET A 52 0.82 0.31 -8.99
CA MET A 52 -0.37 -0.28 -9.61
C MET A 52 -0.58 -1.73 -9.15
N ASN A 53 0.49 -2.52 -9.03
CA ASN A 53 0.43 -3.86 -8.48
C ASN A 53 -0.10 -3.85 -7.04
N LEU A 54 0.46 -2.99 -6.19
CA LEU A 54 0.10 -2.92 -4.78
C LEU A 54 -1.31 -2.36 -4.54
N PHE A 55 -1.69 -1.28 -5.23
CA PHE A 55 -2.92 -0.54 -4.94
C PHE A 55 -4.12 -0.95 -5.79
N PHE A 56 -3.90 -1.61 -6.93
CA PHE A 56 -4.99 -1.96 -7.84
C PHE A 56 -5.05 -3.46 -8.10
N GLN A 57 -3.95 -4.12 -8.49
CA GLN A 57 -3.99 -5.56 -8.82
C GLN A 57 -4.30 -6.44 -7.60
N TRP A 58 -3.66 -6.20 -6.45
CA TRP A 58 -3.94 -6.96 -5.23
C TRP A 58 -5.37 -6.75 -4.69
N PRO A 59 -5.87 -5.51 -4.55
CA PRO A 59 -7.27 -5.30 -4.18
C PRO A 59 -8.26 -5.89 -5.19
N LEU A 60 -7.97 -5.81 -6.49
CA LEU A 60 -8.81 -6.43 -7.52
C LEU A 60 -8.87 -7.95 -7.37
N ALA A 61 -7.73 -8.60 -7.10
CA ALA A 61 -7.66 -10.04 -6.87
C ALA A 61 -8.40 -10.48 -5.59
N VAL A 62 -8.21 -9.75 -4.49
CA VAL A 62 -8.83 -10.08 -3.19
C VAL A 62 -10.35 -9.84 -3.22
N TYR A 63 -10.81 -8.75 -3.85
CA TYR A 63 -12.22 -8.39 -3.93
C TYR A 63 -12.86 -8.79 -5.27
N ALA A 64 -12.29 -9.77 -5.98
CA ALA A 64 -12.73 -10.14 -7.32
C ALA A 64 -14.21 -10.55 -7.37
N GLY A 65 -14.70 -11.28 -6.35
CA GLY A 65 -16.12 -11.67 -6.25
C GLY A 65 -17.06 -10.47 -6.19
N TYR A 66 -16.70 -9.46 -5.40
CA TYR A 66 -17.47 -8.23 -5.29
C TYR A 66 -17.55 -7.50 -6.64
N TYR A 67 -16.42 -7.38 -7.35
CA TYR A 67 -16.43 -6.73 -8.67
C TYR A 67 -17.16 -7.54 -9.74
N ALA A 68 -17.09 -8.88 -9.69
CA ALA A 68 -17.80 -9.75 -10.61
C ALA A 68 -19.33 -9.66 -10.48
N GLU A 69 -19.84 -9.48 -9.26
CA GLU A 69 -21.28 -9.36 -9.00
C GLU A 69 -21.84 -7.97 -9.33
N TRP A 70 -21.05 -6.91 -9.14
CA TRP A 70 -21.54 -5.53 -9.19
C TRP A 70 -21.24 -4.79 -10.49
N LEU A 71 -20.25 -5.24 -11.28
CA LEU A 71 -19.91 -4.60 -12.55
C LEU A 71 -20.60 -5.32 -13.73
N PRO A 72 -21.17 -4.57 -14.69
CA PRO A 72 -21.71 -5.16 -15.92
C PRO A 72 -20.62 -5.87 -16.75
N HIS A 73 -19.41 -5.32 -16.73
CA HIS A 73 -18.25 -5.81 -17.50
C HIS A 73 -17.00 -5.88 -16.61
N PRO A 74 -16.88 -6.90 -15.73
CA PRO A 74 -15.77 -6.99 -14.78
C PRO A 74 -14.41 -7.24 -15.47
N PHE A 75 -14.41 -7.91 -16.62
CA PHE A 75 -13.18 -8.18 -17.39
C PHE A 75 -12.53 -6.92 -17.95
N ASP A 76 -13.31 -5.88 -18.26
CA ASP A 76 -12.77 -4.60 -18.74
C ASP A 76 -11.96 -3.91 -17.64
N LEU A 77 -12.45 -3.96 -16.39
CA LEU A 77 -11.71 -3.47 -15.23
C LEU A 77 -10.40 -4.24 -15.04
N ALA A 78 -10.44 -5.57 -15.16
CA ALA A 78 -9.23 -6.38 -15.10
C ALA A 78 -8.22 -6.01 -16.20
N LEU A 79 -8.66 -5.80 -17.43
CA LEU A 79 -7.79 -5.36 -18.52
C LEU A 79 -7.14 -4.01 -18.19
N VAL A 80 -7.93 -3.01 -17.76
CA VAL A 80 -7.44 -1.67 -17.41
C VAL A 80 -6.42 -1.70 -16.27
N VAL A 81 -6.62 -2.59 -15.29
CA VAL A 81 -5.72 -2.72 -14.13
C VAL A 81 -4.46 -3.52 -14.45
N HIS A 82 -4.55 -4.60 -15.23
CA HIS A 82 -3.42 -5.49 -15.49
C HIS A 82 -2.57 -5.07 -16.69
N LEU A 83 -3.18 -4.55 -17.75
CA LEU A 83 -2.47 -4.24 -19.00
C LEU A 83 -1.35 -3.20 -18.83
N PRO A 84 -1.51 -2.09 -18.08
CA PRO A 84 -0.44 -1.11 -17.91
C PRO A 84 0.77 -1.68 -17.16
N VAL A 85 0.54 -2.53 -16.16
CA VAL A 85 1.61 -3.18 -15.38
C VAL A 85 2.39 -4.17 -16.26
N LEU A 86 1.67 -5.00 -17.02
CA LEU A 86 2.28 -5.95 -17.95
C LEU A 86 3.04 -5.24 -19.07
N ALA A 87 2.47 -4.17 -19.64
CA ALA A 87 3.13 -3.36 -20.65
C ALA A 87 4.40 -2.68 -20.10
N ALA A 88 4.38 -2.18 -18.87
CA ALA A 88 5.55 -1.60 -18.23
C ALA A 88 6.66 -2.64 -17.99
N LEU A 89 6.29 -3.85 -17.53
CA LEU A 89 7.24 -4.96 -17.35
C LEU A 89 7.81 -5.45 -18.68
N LEU A 90 6.97 -5.59 -19.71
CA LEU A 90 7.39 -6.00 -21.05
C LEU A 90 8.30 -4.95 -21.69
N ALA A 91 7.93 -3.68 -21.63
CA ALA A 91 8.77 -2.58 -22.10
C ALA A 91 10.11 -2.54 -21.35
N ALA A 92 10.10 -2.83 -20.04
CA ALA A 92 11.34 -2.92 -19.28
C ALA A 92 12.27 -4.04 -19.78
N ALA A 93 11.69 -5.21 -20.09
CA ALA A 93 12.43 -6.35 -20.61
C ALA A 93 12.93 -6.17 -22.06
N LEU A 94 12.12 -5.57 -22.93
CA LEU A 94 12.43 -5.38 -24.35
C LEU A 94 13.43 -4.26 -24.61
N PHE A 95 13.44 -3.22 -23.77
CA PHE A 95 14.32 -2.05 -23.92
C PHE A 95 15.32 -1.97 -22.76
N PRO A 96 16.32 -2.87 -22.66
CA PRO A 96 17.36 -2.78 -21.65
C PRO A 96 18.26 -1.57 -21.91
N ASP A 97 18.39 -0.68 -20.92
CA ASP A 97 19.10 0.58 -21.07
C ASP A 97 20.43 0.52 -20.30
N ARG A 98 21.53 0.49 -21.05
CA ARG A 98 22.89 0.49 -20.49
C ARG A 98 23.20 1.80 -19.78
N ALA A 99 22.70 2.94 -20.27
CA ALA A 99 22.91 4.24 -19.65
C ALA A 99 22.27 4.31 -18.26
N LEU A 100 21.19 3.58 -18.05
CA LEU A 100 20.51 3.48 -16.75
C LEU A 100 21.35 2.71 -15.73
N ARG A 101 22.07 1.67 -16.17
CA ARG A 101 23.04 0.93 -15.35
C ARG A 101 24.25 1.80 -15.01
N ASP A 102 24.77 2.55 -15.96
CA ASP A 102 25.90 3.45 -15.74
C ASP A 102 25.52 4.59 -14.78
N THR A 103 24.31 5.14 -14.94
CA THR A 103 23.75 6.13 -14.01
C THR A 103 23.59 5.55 -12.60
N TRP A 104 23.11 4.30 -12.49
CA TRP A 104 23.03 3.60 -11.20
C TRP A 104 24.41 3.43 -10.55
N ALA A 105 25.40 3.02 -11.33
CA ALA A 105 26.77 2.87 -10.86
C ALA A 105 27.39 4.19 -10.39
N ARG A 106 27.05 5.31 -11.06
CA ARG A 106 27.47 6.67 -10.64
C ARG A 106 26.76 7.18 -9.40
N LEU A 107 25.49 6.82 -9.20
CA LEU A 107 24.72 7.17 -8.00
C LEU A 107 25.08 6.30 -6.80
N ASN A 108 25.62 5.11 -7.06
CA ASN A 108 26.08 4.15 -6.07
C ASN A 108 27.57 3.80 -6.26
N PRO A 109 28.49 4.78 -6.28
CA PRO A 109 29.90 4.51 -6.51
C PRO A 109 30.46 3.83 -5.24
N GLY A 110 30.65 2.52 -5.31
CA GLY A 110 31.31 1.74 -4.26
C GLY A 110 30.41 1.04 -3.24
N THR A 111 29.09 0.96 -3.46
CA THR A 111 28.24 0.15 -2.56
C THR A 111 28.29 -1.32 -2.98
N GLY A 112 29.29 -2.02 -2.43
CA GLY A 112 28.98 -3.32 -1.87
C GLY A 112 27.88 -3.10 -0.84
N ASP A 113 26.62 -3.32 -1.21
CA ASP A 113 25.48 -3.46 -0.29
C ASP A 113 25.12 -2.29 0.66
N GLY A 114 25.79 -1.14 0.54
CA GLY A 114 25.52 0.05 1.34
C GLY A 114 24.28 0.81 0.85
N GLY A 115 23.13 0.61 1.48
CA GLY A 115 21.96 1.47 1.27
C GLY A 115 22.25 2.94 1.62
N LEU A 116 21.29 3.83 1.32
CA LEU A 116 21.39 5.23 1.73
C LEU A 116 21.76 5.35 3.22
N PRO A 117 22.62 6.31 3.60
CA PRO A 117 22.99 6.50 4.99
C PRO A 117 21.72 6.72 5.82
N VAL A 118 21.71 6.14 7.02
CA VAL A 118 20.54 6.14 7.93
C VAL A 118 19.96 7.55 8.16
N ARG A 119 20.81 8.58 8.15
CA ARG A 119 20.38 9.99 8.25
C ARG A 119 19.45 10.42 7.11
N VAL A 120 19.70 9.99 5.88
CA VAL A 120 18.86 10.31 4.71
C VAL A 120 17.50 9.63 4.85
N TRP A 121 17.48 8.36 5.26
CA TRP A 121 16.22 7.67 5.56
C TRP A 121 15.43 8.34 6.67
N ALA A 122 16.10 8.82 7.72
CA ALA A 122 15.45 9.55 8.80
C ALA A 122 14.84 10.88 8.34
N VAL A 123 15.52 11.61 7.43
CA VAL A 123 14.98 12.85 6.84
C VAL A 123 13.75 12.55 5.96
N ILE A 124 13.82 11.51 5.12
CA ILE A 124 12.69 11.09 4.27
C ILE A 124 11.49 10.70 5.13
N LEU A 125 11.70 9.86 6.15
CA LEU A 125 10.65 9.46 7.09
C LEU A 125 10.12 10.63 7.90
N GLY A 126 10.98 11.56 8.33
CA GLY A 126 10.56 12.78 9.01
C GLY A 126 9.65 13.64 8.15
N GLY A 127 10.05 13.91 6.90
CA GLY A 127 9.24 14.68 5.96
C GLY A 127 7.91 14.00 5.64
N LEU A 128 7.92 12.69 5.43
CA LEU A 128 6.70 11.92 5.18
C LEU A 128 5.80 11.85 6.42
N GLY A 129 6.38 11.74 7.61
CA GLY A 129 5.67 11.79 8.89
C GLY A 129 4.96 13.12 9.11
N VAL A 130 5.61 14.23 8.78
CA VAL A 130 4.97 15.57 8.81
C VAL A 130 3.78 15.62 7.87
N LEU A 131 3.90 15.08 6.65
CA LEU A 131 2.77 15.00 5.72
C LEU A 131 1.63 14.13 6.26
N VAL A 132 1.93 12.96 6.84
CA VAL A 132 0.93 12.09 7.47
C VAL A 132 0.18 12.81 8.59
N VAL A 133 0.90 13.51 9.48
CA VAL A 133 0.30 14.28 10.58
C VAL A 133 -0.54 15.44 10.04
N LEU A 134 -0.07 16.15 9.02
CA LEU A 134 -0.80 17.27 8.42
C LEU A 134 -2.13 16.80 7.80
N PHE A 135 -2.09 15.73 7.02
CA PHE A 135 -3.29 15.17 6.38
C PHE A 135 -4.25 14.54 7.39
N ALA A 136 -3.73 13.88 8.43
CA ALA A 136 -4.54 13.40 9.54
C ALA A 136 -5.19 14.56 10.32
N GLY A 137 -4.46 15.66 10.54
CA GLY A 137 -4.97 16.88 11.17
C GLY A 137 -6.11 17.50 10.38
N VAL A 138 -5.97 17.60 9.05
CA VAL A 138 -7.06 18.03 8.16
C VAL A 138 -8.27 17.11 8.33
N TYR A 139 -8.09 15.79 8.39
CA TYR A 139 -9.21 14.86 8.60
C TYR A 139 -9.93 15.10 9.94
N PHE A 140 -9.19 15.22 11.04
CA PHE A 140 -9.75 15.42 12.38
C PHE A 140 -10.39 16.80 12.58
N ALA A 141 -10.04 17.80 11.76
CA ALA A 141 -10.73 19.08 11.76
C ALA A 141 -12.19 18.97 11.32
N TYR A 142 -12.54 17.96 10.49
CA TYR A 142 -13.90 17.76 9.98
C TYR A 142 -14.62 16.59 10.64
N VAL A 143 -13.90 15.55 11.05
CA VAL A 143 -14.49 14.34 11.64
C VAL A 143 -14.16 14.28 13.13
N PRO A 144 -15.16 14.46 14.02
CA PRO A 144 -14.96 14.29 15.45
C PRO A 144 -14.49 12.88 15.80
N TRP A 145 -13.62 12.75 16.80
CA TRP A 145 -13.06 11.46 17.26
C TRP A 145 -14.14 10.38 17.45
N ARG A 146 -15.27 10.73 18.06
CA ARG A 146 -16.40 9.83 18.36
C ARG A 146 -17.03 9.19 17.11
N CYS A 147 -16.88 9.83 15.95
CA CYS A 147 -17.45 9.40 14.69
C CYS A 147 -16.45 8.66 13.80
N THR A 148 -15.26 8.36 14.30
CA THR A 148 -14.22 7.67 13.53
C THR A 148 -14.35 6.15 13.63
N GLY A 149 -13.92 5.44 12.58
CA GLY A 149 -13.85 3.97 12.60
C GLY A 149 -12.93 3.42 13.68
N LEU A 150 -11.89 4.17 14.07
CA LEU A 150 -10.97 3.80 15.15
C LEU A 150 -11.65 3.83 16.53
N HIS A 151 -12.46 4.87 16.81
CA HIS A 151 -13.25 4.92 18.04
C HIS A 151 -14.24 3.75 18.09
N ALA A 152 -14.94 3.47 16.99
CA ALA A 152 -15.84 2.33 16.91
C ALA A 152 -15.11 1.00 17.15
N MET A 153 -13.89 0.82 16.63
CA MET A 153 -13.12 -0.40 16.90
C MET A 153 -12.79 -0.60 18.38
N LEU A 154 -12.55 0.47 19.13
CA LEU A 154 -12.17 0.41 20.54
C LEU A 154 -13.38 0.22 21.47
N TYR A 155 -14.54 0.81 21.13
CA TYR A 155 -15.69 0.88 22.04
C TYR A 155 -16.94 0.13 21.53
N GLU A 156 -17.17 0.06 20.21
CA GLU A 156 -18.39 -0.49 19.60
C GLU A 156 -18.07 -1.29 18.32
N PHE A 157 -17.40 -2.43 18.50
CA PHE A 157 -16.83 -3.23 17.40
C PHE A 157 -17.86 -3.68 16.35
N THR A 158 -19.12 -3.89 16.74
CA THR A 158 -20.22 -4.28 15.85
C THR A 158 -20.61 -3.20 14.83
N ASN A 159 -20.32 -1.93 15.12
CA ASN A 159 -20.78 -0.78 14.33
C ASN A 159 -19.68 -0.14 13.47
N VAL A 160 -18.48 -0.72 13.41
CA VAL A 160 -17.31 -0.12 12.71
C VAL A 160 -17.61 0.27 11.27
N ALA A 161 -18.38 -0.55 10.53
CA ALA A 161 -18.75 -0.25 9.15
C ALA A 161 -19.67 0.97 9.03
N ILE A 162 -20.60 1.14 9.98
CA ILE A 162 -21.57 2.24 10.01
C ILE A 162 -20.85 3.56 10.34
N TYR A 163 -19.99 3.55 11.37
CA TYR A 163 -19.20 4.74 11.72
C TYR A 163 -18.23 5.16 10.61
N ARG A 164 -17.69 4.20 9.83
CA ARG A 164 -16.91 4.51 8.63
C ARG A 164 -17.73 5.21 7.55
N GLU A 165 -18.94 4.72 7.31
CA GLU A 165 -19.83 5.33 6.32
C GLU A 165 -20.24 6.75 6.75
N ILE A 166 -20.54 6.93 8.04
CA ILE A 166 -20.84 8.23 8.63
C ILE A 166 -19.63 9.18 8.52
N SER A 167 -18.41 8.73 8.84
CA SER A 167 -17.22 9.57 8.75
C SER A 167 -16.93 10.04 7.32
N LEU A 168 -17.15 9.17 6.32
CA LEU A 168 -17.03 9.53 4.92
C LEU A 168 -18.11 10.51 4.45
N LYS A 169 -19.34 10.38 4.99
CA LYS A 169 -20.44 11.31 4.71
C LYS A 169 -20.23 12.68 5.34
N MET A 170 -19.56 12.77 6.49
CA MET A 170 -19.22 14.05 7.13
C MET A 170 -18.18 14.86 6.33
N LEU A 171 -17.39 14.21 5.47
CA LEU A 171 -16.49 14.87 4.52
C LEU A 171 -17.32 15.43 3.34
N SER A 172 -18.08 16.49 3.60
CA SER A 172 -18.93 17.18 2.61
C SER A 172 -18.10 17.90 1.54
N HIS A 173 -16.93 18.42 1.92
CA HIS A 173 -16.02 19.12 1.02
C HIS A 173 -15.08 18.14 0.28
N ALA A 174 -14.77 18.46 -0.98
CA ALA A 174 -13.91 17.64 -1.82
C ALA A 174 -12.48 17.52 -1.27
N LEU A 175 -11.92 18.60 -0.71
CA LEU A 175 -10.53 18.64 -0.29
C LEU A 175 -10.20 17.67 0.89
N PRO A 176 -10.98 17.62 1.99
CA PRO A 176 -10.79 16.62 3.04
C PRO A 176 -10.97 15.18 2.56
N ARG A 177 -11.87 14.94 1.59
CA ARG A 177 -12.08 13.62 0.99
C ARG A 177 -10.86 13.17 0.18
N TYR A 178 -10.28 14.05 -0.62
CA TYR A 178 -9.02 13.79 -1.33
C TYR A 178 -7.85 13.61 -0.37
N ALA A 179 -7.74 14.44 0.67
CA ALA A 179 -6.69 14.30 1.69
C ALA A 179 -6.78 12.95 2.40
N TYR A 180 -7.98 12.53 2.80
CA TYR A 180 -8.21 11.22 3.39
C TYR A 180 -7.86 10.08 2.42
N SER A 181 -8.24 10.18 1.14
CA SER A 181 -7.91 9.18 0.12
C SER A 181 -6.40 9.09 -0.10
N LEU A 182 -5.68 10.21 -0.17
CA LEU A 182 -4.22 10.23 -0.33
C LEU A 182 -3.50 9.67 0.92
N LEU A 183 -3.98 10.03 2.11
CA LEU A 183 -3.44 9.53 3.37
C LEU A 183 -3.55 8.00 3.45
N SER A 184 -4.74 7.47 3.15
CA SER A 184 -5.06 6.06 3.27
C SER A 184 -4.46 5.19 2.16
N SER A 185 -4.51 5.67 0.92
CA SER A 185 -4.12 4.90 -0.25
C SER A 185 -2.65 5.06 -0.63
N ALA A 186 -1.97 6.14 -0.26
CA ALA A 186 -0.59 6.38 -0.69
C ALA A 186 0.38 6.64 0.48
N LEU A 187 0.10 7.66 1.30
CA LEU A 187 1.08 8.14 2.29
C LEU A 187 1.36 7.09 3.37
N LEU A 188 0.33 6.49 3.97
CA LEU A 188 0.52 5.47 5.00
C LEU A 188 1.27 4.22 4.46
N PRO A 189 0.87 3.58 3.35
CA PRO A 189 1.62 2.45 2.78
C PRO A 189 3.09 2.76 2.48
N VAL A 190 3.38 3.94 1.91
CA VAL A 190 4.75 4.38 1.62
C VAL A 190 5.54 4.60 2.92
N PHE A 191 4.90 5.16 3.94
CA PHE A 191 5.50 5.35 5.27
C PHE A 191 5.86 4.01 5.92
N TYR A 192 4.98 3.01 5.85
CA TYR A 192 5.25 1.65 6.34
C TYR A 192 6.43 1.01 5.60
N MET A 193 6.45 1.12 4.27
CA MET A 193 7.52 0.55 3.46
C MET A 193 8.87 1.16 3.82
N PHE A 194 8.98 2.49 3.89
CA PHE A 194 10.24 3.14 4.27
C PHE A 194 10.63 2.90 5.71
N SER A 195 9.68 2.80 6.64
CA SER A 195 9.96 2.39 8.02
C SER A 195 10.54 0.98 8.07
N ALA A 196 9.98 0.02 7.32
CA ALA A 196 10.50 -1.34 7.27
C ALA A 196 11.92 -1.40 6.66
N LEU A 197 12.18 -0.63 5.60
CA LEU A 197 13.51 -0.53 5.00
C LEU A 197 14.53 0.09 5.96
N LEU A 198 14.13 1.13 6.71
CA LEU A 198 14.98 1.74 7.73
C LEU A 198 15.29 0.75 8.86
N VAL A 199 14.30 -0.02 9.34
CA VAL A 199 14.51 -1.07 10.35
C VAL A 199 15.51 -2.11 9.84
N ALA A 200 15.33 -2.61 8.61
CA ALA A 200 16.23 -3.59 8.01
C ALA A 200 17.67 -3.04 7.88
N GLY A 201 17.82 -1.79 7.42
CA GLY A 201 19.11 -1.13 7.31
C GLY A 201 19.77 -0.86 8.67
N ALA A 202 19.00 -0.43 9.67
CA ALA A 202 19.49 -0.15 11.02
C ALA A 202 19.93 -1.42 11.75
N ILE A 203 19.20 -2.54 11.57
CA ILE A 203 19.60 -3.85 12.10
C ILE A 203 20.92 -4.31 11.46
N LYS A 204 21.03 -4.24 10.13
CA LYS A 204 22.24 -4.62 9.40
C LYS A 204 23.47 -3.81 9.86
N ASN A 205 23.27 -2.54 10.18
CA ASN A 205 24.32 -1.62 10.63
C ASN A 205 24.55 -1.59 12.15
N GLY A 206 23.87 -2.45 12.93
CA GLY A 206 24.01 -2.52 14.39
C GLY A 206 23.39 -1.35 15.17
N GLN A 207 22.63 -0.47 14.53
CA GLN A 207 22.05 0.75 15.11
C GLN A 207 20.68 0.49 15.73
N LYS A 208 20.65 -0.24 16.85
CA LYS A 208 19.41 -0.71 17.50
C LYS A 208 18.45 0.42 17.92
N SER A 209 18.97 1.59 18.31
CA SER A 209 18.15 2.74 18.73
C SER A 209 17.29 3.30 17.59
N ILE A 210 17.85 3.34 16.38
CA ILE A 210 17.14 3.86 15.20
C ILE A 210 16.14 2.84 14.68
N ALA A 211 16.48 1.54 14.75
CA ALA A 211 15.51 0.48 14.48
C ALA A 211 14.31 0.56 15.44
N ALA A 212 14.56 0.75 16.74
CA ALA A 212 13.50 0.91 17.74
C ALA A 212 12.63 2.14 17.48
N LEU A 213 13.24 3.29 17.12
CA LEU A 213 12.50 4.49 16.74
C LEU A 213 11.62 4.27 15.51
N ALA A 214 12.15 3.61 14.48
CA ALA A 214 11.42 3.33 13.24
C ALA A 214 10.23 2.39 13.49
N VAL A 215 10.41 1.35 14.33
CA VAL A 215 9.30 0.49 14.76
C VAL A 215 8.27 1.29 15.56
N PHE A 216 8.71 2.13 16.49
CA PHE A 216 7.81 2.98 17.28
C PHE A 216 6.97 3.91 16.39
N LEU A 217 7.58 4.57 15.41
CA LEU A 217 6.88 5.42 14.45
C LEU A 217 5.88 4.63 13.59
N CYS A 218 6.25 3.41 13.17
CA CYS A 218 5.35 2.47 12.50
C CYS A 218 4.12 2.15 13.35
N MET A 219 4.35 1.83 14.63
CA MET A 219 3.29 1.49 15.58
C MET A 219 2.37 2.68 15.83
N LEU A 220 2.93 3.90 15.91
CA LEU A 220 2.15 5.13 16.09
C LEU A 220 1.26 5.46 14.87
N CYS A 221 1.65 5.01 13.67
CA CYS A 221 0.82 5.17 12.46
C CYS A 221 -0.25 4.08 12.30
N LEU A 222 -0.19 2.96 13.01
CA LEU A 222 -1.20 1.87 12.92
C LEU A 222 -2.62 2.36 13.21
N PRO A 223 -2.87 3.18 14.25
CA PRO A 223 -4.17 3.80 14.48
C PRO A 223 -4.67 4.61 13.28
N LEU A 224 -3.79 5.32 12.56
CA LEU A 224 -4.16 6.10 11.37
C LEU A 224 -4.57 5.21 10.19
N LEU A 225 -3.96 4.03 10.07
CA LEU A 225 -4.40 3.01 9.11
C LEU A 225 -5.78 2.44 9.49
N MET A 226 -6.06 2.32 10.78
CA MET A 226 -7.35 1.85 11.31
C MET A 226 -8.47 2.88 11.18
N LEU A 227 -8.14 4.18 11.20
CA LEU A 227 -9.04 5.28 10.85
C LEU A 227 -9.64 5.14 9.44
N VAL A 228 -8.90 4.50 8.53
CA VAL A 228 -9.37 4.24 7.16
C VAL A 228 -10.52 3.23 7.15
N GLY A 229 -10.60 2.33 8.14
CA GLY A 229 -11.59 1.26 8.19
C GLY A 229 -11.55 0.29 6.99
N ALA A 230 -10.58 0.42 6.07
CA ALA A 230 -10.43 -0.43 4.90
C ALA A 230 -9.68 -1.73 5.21
N LYS A 231 -8.74 -1.69 6.17
CA LYS A 231 -7.95 -2.88 6.58
C LYS A 231 -8.41 -3.50 7.90
N GLY A 232 -9.37 -2.88 8.58
CA GLY A 232 -10.07 -3.48 9.72
C GLY A 232 -10.75 -4.81 9.41
N ILE A 233 -11.08 -5.04 8.14
CA ILE A 233 -11.60 -6.33 7.64
C ILE A 233 -10.56 -7.44 7.83
N ALA A 234 -9.26 -7.16 7.67
CA ALA A 234 -8.20 -8.16 7.89
C ALA A 234 -8.07 -8.56 9.38
N VAL A 235 -8.29 -7.61 10.30
CA VAL A 235 -8.32 -7.89 11.75
C VAL A 235 -9.64 -8.51 12.19
N MET A 236 -10.77 -8.14 11.59
CA MET A 236 -12.07 -8.82 11.76
C MET A 236 -12.01 -10.29 11.33
N VAL A 237 -11.30 -10.60 10.23
CA VAL A 237 -11.09 -11.99 9.79
C VAL A 237 -10.23 -12.77 10.78
N LEU A 238 -9.22 -12.15 11.40
CA LEU A 238 -8.36 -12.80 12.39
C LEU A 238 -9.02 -12.98 13.78
N LEU A 239 -9.89 -12.05 14.19
CA LEU A 239 -10.60 -12.12 15.48
C LEU A 239 -11.91 -12.93 15.41
N GLN A 240 -12.45 -13.20 14.22
CA GLN A 240 -13.60 -14.11 14.04
C GLN A 240 -13.18 -15.59 13.90
N THR A 241 -11.89 -15.88 13.90
CA THR A 241 -11.32 -17.25 13.85
C THR A 241 -10.82 -17.75 15.20
N SER A 242 -11.09 -17.03 16.29
CA SER A 242 -10.92 -17.46 17.69
C SER A 242 -12.26 -17.44 18.40
#